data_AF-A0A161W1Z1-F1
#
_entry.id   AF-A0A161W1Z1-F1
#
_cell.length_a   1.000
_cell.length_b   1.000
_cell.length_c   1.000
_cell.angle_alpha   90.00
_cell.angle_beta   90.00
_cell.angle_gamma   90.00
#
_symmetry.space_group_name_H-M   'P 1'
#
loop_
_entity.id
_entity.type
_entity.pdbx_description
1 polymer ?
#
loop_
_entity_poly.entity_id
_entity_poly.type
_entity_poly.pdbx_seq_one_letter_code
_entity_poly.pdbx_strand_id
1 'polypeptide(L)'
;MIRKSDKKLKDRTKEDKIAKNEGFDEFFNQVLKNMPARSAKIIKSSFVVSKAKAEQFLANNSQKFDQLFEEFLVGVDSQTRRKCHETIHFATLTAAIVGFSPIPFSDAVLLVPIQLTMMMRLYKIFGASWSEALAKGVTKELVVVGLGRSLVGNVLKFVPAVGTIAGGAINATVATTITEALGWVTVKMLNDGEDIFNNVLTFEGQFKGLVSKLQKTTKKK
;
A
#
# COMPACT_ATOMS: atom_id res chain seq x y z
N MET A 1 20.62 23.31 31.64
CA MET A 1 20.23 21.88 31.64
C MET A 1 19.44 21.43 30.40
N ILE A 2 19.23 22.28 29.38
CA ILE A 2 18.33 22.03 28.23
C ILE A 2 18.99 21.22 27.08
N ARG A 3 20.31 21.19 26.95
CA ARG A 3 21.01 20.59 25.78
C ARG A 3 21.03 19.05 25.71
N LYS A 4 20.86 18.32 26.82
CA LYS A 4 20.91 16.84 26.82
C LYS A 4 19.62 16.22 26.27
N SER A 5 18.47 16.85 26.52
CA SER A 5 17.14 16.38 26.10
C SER A 5 16.94 16.53 24.58
N ASP A 6 17.38 17.66 24.00
CA ASP A 6 17.29 17.92 22.56
C ASP A 6 18.21 17.01 21.73
N LYS A 7 19.39 16.67 22.28
CA LYS A 7 20.34 15.75 21.62
C LYS A 7 19.79 14.32 21.60
N LYS A 8 19.22 13.86 22.71
CA LYS A 8 18.59 12.54 22.83
C LYS A 8 17.36 12.39 21.94
N LEU A 9 16.57 13.46 21.76
CA LEU A 9 15.44 13.46 20.84
C LEU A 9 15.89 13.43 19.37
N LYS A 10 16.95 14.18 19.01
CA LYS A 10 17.55 14.16 17.67
C LYS A 10 18.19 12.82 17.31
N ASP A 11 18.86 12.17 18.26
CA ASP A 11 19.46 10.85 18.03
C ASP A 11 18.38 9.77 17.85
N ARG A 12 17.34 9.75 18.69
CA ARG A 12 16.16 8.85 18.49
C ARG A 12 15.47 9.08 17.15
N THR A 13 15.31 10.34 16.73
CA THR A 13 14.69 10.67 15.43
C THR A 13 15.57 10.23 14.25
N LYS A 14 16.90 10.19 14.41
CA LYS A 14 17.82 9.68 13.40
C LYS A 14 17.80 8.15 13.34
N GLU A 15 17.86 7.49 14.49
CA GLU A 15 17.77 6.04 14.62
C GLU A 15 16.45 5.50 14.03
N ASP A 16 15.32 6.14 14.34
CA ASP A 16 14.01 5.78 13.78
C ASP A 16 13.95 5.96 12.24
N LYS A 17 14.67 6.94 11.69
CA LYS A 17 14.76 7.14 10.23
C LYS A 17 15.65 6.10 9.57
N ILE A 18 16.76 5.74 10.20
CA ILE A 18 17.67 4.70 9.71
C ILE A 18 16.96 3.35 9.69
N ALA A 19 16.31 2.96 10.80
CA ALA A 19 15.57 1.71 10.89
C ALA A 19 14.42 1.62 9.87
N LYS A 20 13.69 2.72 9.64
CA LYS A 20 12.66 2.78 8.59
C LYS A 20 13.22 2.61 7.18
N ASN A 21 14.37 3.21 6.90
CA ASN A 21 15.03 3.07 5.60
C ASN A 21 15.51 1.64 5.38
N GLU A 22 16.12 1.02 6.39
CA GLU A 22 16.55 -0.38 6.33
C GLU A 22 15.36 -1.33 6.13
N GLY A 23 14.27 -1.14 6.90
CA GLY A 23 13.05 -1.93 6.76
C GLY A 23 12.39 -1.80 5.38
N PHE A 24 12.41 -0.58 4.81
CA PHE A 24 11.96 -0.35 3.44
C PHE A 24 12.85 -1.05 2.42
N ASP A 25 14.17 -0.94 2.54
CA ASP A 25 15.11 -1.53 1.59
C ASP A 25 15.02 -3.07 1.60
N GLU A 26 14.84 -3.69 2.77
CA GLU A 26 14.56 -5.11 2.88
C GLU A 26 13.26 -5.51 2.16
N PHE A 27 12.18 -4.76 2.39
CA PHE A 27 10.90 -4.98 1.72
C PHE A 27 11.05 -4.87 0.21
N PHE A 28 11.65 -3.78 -0.25
CA PHE A 28 11.83 -3.46 -1.66
C PHE A 28 12.68 -4.52 -2.36
N ASN A 29 13.78 -4.95 -1.76
CA ASN A 29 14.64 -6.01 -2.30
C ASN A 29 13.90 -7.35 -2.37
N GLN A 30 13.09 -7.68 -1.36
CA GLN A 30 12.27 -8.90 -1.37
C GLN A 30 11.25 -8.87 -2.51
N VAL A 31 10.62 -7.73 -2.76
CA VAL A 31 9.72 -7.54 -3.91
C VAL A 31 10.47 -7.75 -5.23
N LEU A 32 11.61 -7.09 -5.41
CA LEU A 32 12.39 -7.18 -6.66
C LEU A 32 12.87 -8.60 -6.96
N LYS A 33 13.15 -9.41 -5.94
CA LYS A 33 13.51 -10.83 -6.10
C LYS A 33 12.37 -11.66 -6.71
N ASN A 34 11.13 -11.27 -6.45
CA ASN A 34 9.93 -11.96 -6.91
C ASN A 34 9.32 -11.35 -8.19
N MET A 35 9.96 -10.32 -8.76
CA MET A 35 9.54 -9.68 -10.01
C MET A 35 10.20 -10.29 -11.25
N PRO A 36 9.59 -10.14 -12.45
CA PRO A 36 10.26 -10.47 -13.70
C PRO A 36 11.59 -9.70 -13.84
N ALA A 37 12.65 -10.39 -14.29
CA ALA A 37 14.00 -9.85 -14.31
C ALA A 37 14.13 -8.53 -15.11
N ARG A 38 13.39 -8.40 -16.22
CA ARG A 38 13.37 -7.16 -17.03
C ARG A 38 12.79 -5.99 -16.25
N SER A 39 11.63 -6.18 -15.63
CA SER A 39 10.96 -5.16 -14.82
C SER A 39 11.80 -4.76 -13.61
N ALA A 40 12.37 -5.73 -12.89
CA ALA A 40 13.27 -5.47 -11.77
C ALA A 40 14.50 -4.65 -12.19
N LYS A 41 15.08 -4.92 -13.38
CA LYS A 41 16.21 -4.15 -13.92
C LYS A 41 15.82 -2.70 -14.21
N ILE A 42 14.66 -2.48 -14.84
CA ILE A 42 14.17 -1.13 -15.16
C ILE A 42 13.92 -0.35 -13.86
N ILE A 43 13.21 -0.94 -12.90
CA ILE A 43 12.92 -0.32 -11.60
C ILE A 43 14.22 0.04 -10.87
N LYS A 44 15.22 -0.85 -10.84
CA LYS A 44 16.53 -0.56 -10.24
C LYS A 44 17.21 0.62 -10.93
N SER A 45 17.17 0.67 -12.26
CA SER A 45 17.81 1.76 -13.02
C SER A 45 17.14 3.12 -12.83
N SER A 46 15.82 3.16 -12.61
CA SER A 46 15.07 4.40 -12.39
C SER A 46 14.82 4.70 -10.91
N PHE A 47 15.33 3.86 -9.98
CA PHE A 47 14.93 3.84 -8.58
C PHE A 47 15.03 5.21 -7.90
N VAL A 48 16.17 5.90 -8.04
CA VAL A 48 16.40 7.20 -7.40
C VAL A 48 15.35 8.23 -7.82
N VAL A 49 15.09 8.34 -9.12
CA VAL A 49 14.14 9.31 -9.68
C VAL A 49 12.70 8.92 -9.36
N SER A 50 12.36 7.64 -9.54
CA SER A 50 11.00 7.14 -9.27
C SER A 50 10.66 7.18 -7.78
N LYS A 51 11.63 6.92 -6.87
CA LYS A 51 11.46 7.03 -5.42
C LYS A 51 11.21 8.47 -4.98
N ALA A 52 12.01 9.43 -5.48
CA ALA A 52 11.78 10.84 -5.16
C ALA A 52 10.37 11.32 -5.57
N LYS A 53 9.92 10.94 -6.77
CA LYS A 53 8.56 11.24 -7.25
C LYS A 53 7.48 10.54 -6.41
N ALA A 54 7.71 9.29 -6.05
CA ALA A 54 6.80 8.51 -5.23
C ALA A 54 6.64 9.08 -3.81
N GLU A 55 7.74 9.45 -3.16
CA GLU A 55 7.73 10.08 -1.83
C GLU A 55 7.01 11.43 -1.87
N GLN A 56 7.29 12.27 -2.87
CA GLN A 56 6.59 13.54 -3.07
C GLN A 56 5.09 13.33 -3.30
N PHE A 57 4.74 12.34 -4.13
CA PHE A 57 3.36 11.98 -4.41
C PHE A 57 2.61 11.55 -3.15
N LEU A 58 3.19 10.66 -2.34
CA LEU A 58 2.57 10.18 -1.11
C LEU A 58 2.48 11.29 -0.06
N ALA A 59 3.48 12.14 0.07
CA ALA A 59 3.42 13.29 0.97
C ALA A 59 2.29 14.27 0.61
N ASN A 60 2.04 14.47 -0.68
CA ASN A 60 0.96 15.34 -1.16
C ASN A 60 -0.44 14.72 -1.04
N ASN A 61 -0.52 13.39 -0.91
CA ASN A 61 -1.79 12.65 -0.89
C ASN A 61 -2.07 11.90 0.42
N SER A 62 -1.16 11.96 1.41
CA SER A 62 -1.25 11.19 2.66
C SER A 62 -2.56 11.46 3.40
N GLN A 63 -2.97 12.72 3.55
CA GLN A 63 -4.23 13.07 4.22
C GLN A 63 -5.47 12.41 3.58
N LYS A 64 -5.45 12.20 2.26
CA LYS A 64 -6.58 11.54 1.57
C LYS A 64 -6.55 10.04 1.83
N PHE A 65 -5.37 9.42 1.79
CA PHE A 65 -5.21 7.99 2.08
C PHE A 65 -5.51 7.66 3.54
N ASP A 66 -5.00 8.46 4.48
CA ASP A 66 -5.26 8.28 5.92
C ASP A 66 -6.77 8.30 6.19
N GLN A 67 -7.49 9.31 5.67
CA GLN A 67 -8.95 9.38 5.78
C GLN A 67 -9.68 8.21 5.10
N LEU A 68 -9.11 7.67 4.01
CA LEU A 68 -9.66 6.53 3.28
C LEU A 68 -9.53 5.22 4.06
N PHE A 69 -8.56 5.09 4.95
CA PHE A 69 -8.26 3.79 5.55
C PHE A 69 -8.42 3.73 7.05
N GLU A 70 -8.66 4.85 7.73
CA GLU A 70 -9.00 4.94 9.16
C GLU A 70 -10.10 3.95 9.61
N GLU A 71 -11.15 3.74 8.80
CA GLU A 71 -12.24 2.80 9.14
C GLU A 71 -11.78 1.32 9.18
N PHE A 72 -10.70 0.97 8.47
CA PHE A 72 -10.09 -0.37 8.55
C PHE A 72 -9.15 -0.52 9.76
N LEU A 73 -8.84 0.55 10.49
CA LEU A 73 -7.97 0.54 11.66
C LEU A 73 -8.70 0.24 12.97
N VAL A 74 -10.03 0.21 12.94
CA VAL A 74 -10.87 0.02 14.12
C VAL A 74 -10.68 -1.41 14.64
N GLY A 75 -10.34 -1.55 15.93
CA GLY A 75 -10.20 -2.85 16.59
C GLY A 75 -8.79 -3.44 16.62
N VAL A 76 -7.81 -2.84 15.92
CA VAL A 76 -6.41 -3.28 15.96
C VAL A 76 -5.65 -2.59 17.09
N ASP A 77 -4.92 -3.35 17.91
CA ASP A 77 -4.10 -2.77 18.98
C ASP A 77 -3.01 -1.83 18.44
N SER A 78 -2.58 -0.87 19.26
CA SER A 78 -1.69 0.20 18.82
C SER A 78 -0.32 -0.26 18.29
N GLN A 79 0.22 -1.36 18.82
CA GLN A 79 1.54 -1.86 18.45
C GLN A 79 1.47 -2.64 17.13
N THR A 80 0.48 -3.52 17.00
CA THR A 80 0.19 -4.26 15.76
C THR A 80 -0.16 -3.28 14.63
N ARG A 81 -1.04 -2.31 14.91
CA ARG A 81 -1.42 -1.27 13.95
C ARG A 81 -0.22 -0.52 13.41
N ARG A 82 0.77 -0.17 14.25
CA ARG A 82 1.99 0.51 13.81
C ARG A 82 2.83 -0.35 12.85
N LYS A 83 3.02 -1.64 13.15
CA LYS A 83 3.78 -2.57 12.29
C LYS A 83 3.06 -2.82 10.95
N CYS A 84 1.73 -2.96 11.01
CA CYS A 84 0.89 -3.11 9.83
C CYS A 84 0.95 -1.87 8.94
N HIS A 85 0.80 -0.68 9.53
CA HIS A 85 0.91 0.59 8.82
C HIS A 85 2.27 0.73 8.13
N GLU A 86 3.37 0.40 8.81
CA GLU A 86 4.71 0.46 8.24
C GLU A 86 4.87 -0.51 7.04
N THR A 87 4.38 -1.74 7.18
CA THR A 87 4.41 -2.73 6.09
C THR A 87 3.59 -2.28 4.89
N ILE A 88 2.39 -1.75 5.12
CA ILE A 88 1.52 -1.22 4.06
C ILE A 88 2.15 0.00 3.41
N HIS A 89 2.75 0.90 4.20
CA HIS A 89 3.44 2.07 3.68
C HIS A 89 4.61 1.70 2.76
N PHE A 90 5.41 0.69 3.12
CA PHE A 90 6.48 0.20 2.23
C PHE A 90 5.95 -0.36 0.92
N ALA A 91 4.83 -1.11 0.99
CA ALA A 91 4.16 -1.63 -0.20
C ALA A 91 3.62 -0.51 -1.09
N THR A 92 2.93 0.46 -0.51
CA THR A 92 2.38 1.64 -1.20
C THR A 92 3.49 2.48 -1.84
N LEU A 93 4.59 2.74 -1.12
CA LEU A 93 5.75 3.45 -1.67
C LEU A 93 6.38 2.67 -2.84
N THR A 94 6.52 1.35 -2.69
CA THR A 94 7.02 0.49 -3.78
C THR A 94 6.08 0.51 -5.00
N ALA A 95 4.76 0.50 -4.78
CA ALA A 95 3.77 0.59 -5.85
C ALA A 95 3.82 1.94 -6.57
N ALA A 96 4.00 3.05 -5.83
CA ALA A 96 4.24 4.37 -6.40
C ALA A 96 5.54 4.43 -7.21
N ILE A 97 6.64 3.85 -6.72
CA ILE A 97 7.92 3.73 -7.45
C ILE A 97 7.70 3.02 -8.78
N VAL A 98 6.95 1.92 -8.79
CA VAL A 98 6.59 1.20 -10.02
C VAL A 98 5.70 2.07 -10.92
N GLY A 99 4.71 2.76 -10.37
CA GLY A 99 3.83 3.66 -11.14
C GLY A 99 4.56 4.83 -11.81
N PHE A 100 5.64 5.32 -11.18
CA PHE A 100 6.53 6.34 -11.74
C PHE A 100 7.73 5.77 -12.52
N SER A 101 7.87 4.44 -12.58
CA SER A 101 8.91 3.82 -13.40
C SER A 101 8.51 3.89 -14.88
N PRO A 102 9.48 3.89 -15.82
CA PRO A 102 9.20 3.91 -17.26
C PRO A 102 8.76 2.53 -17.75
N ILE A 103 7.76 1.95 -17.08
CA ILE A 103 7.15 0.67 -17.44
C ILE A 103 5.70 0.94 -17.85
N PRO A 104 5.25 0.41 -19.01
CA PRO A 104 3.86 0.54 -19.41
C PRO A 104 2.97 -0.21 -18.41
N PHE A 105 2.05 0.52 -17.78
CA PHE A 105 1.15 -0.01 -16.75
C PHE A 105 0.15 -1.05 -17.28
N SER A 106 0.09 -1.26 -18.60
CA SER A 106 -0.59 -2.40 -19.24
C SER A 106 -0.14 -3.75 -18.64
N ASP A 107 1.05 -3.80 -18.04
CA ASP A 107 1.60 -4.96 -17.34
C ASP A 107 1.19 -5.00 -15.85
N ALA A 108 -0.08 -4.72 -15.51
CA ALA A 108 -0.63 -4.62 -14.14
C ALA A 108 -0.28 -5.78 -13.18
N VAL A 109 0.23 -6.89 -13.72
CA VAL A 109 0.89 -8.01 -13.02
C VAL A 109 2.05 -7.55 -12.11
N LEU A 110 2.65 -6.39 -12.34
CA LEU A 110 3.80 -5.91 -11.55
C LEU A 110 3.46 -5.48 -10.12
N LEU A 111 2.19 -5.23 -9.80
CA LEU A 111 1.79 -4.98 -8.41
C LEU A 111 1.68 -6.27 -7.59
N VAL A 112 1.50 -7.42 -8.24
CA VAL A 112 1.26 -8.69 -7.56
C VAL A 112 2.43 -9.07 -6.63
N PRO A 113 3.71 -9.00 -7.03
CA PRO A 113 4.82 -9.30 -6.10
C PRO A 113 4.88 -8.35 -4.90
N ILE A 114 4.49 -7.09 -5.08
CA ILE A 114 4.43 -6.08 -4.01
C ILE A 114 3.36 -6.49 -2.99
N GLN A 115 2.16 -6.77 -3.49
CA GLN A 115 0.99 -7.09 -2.72
C GLN A 115 1.14 -8.42 -1.97
N LEU A 116 1.68 -9.46 -2.61
CA LEU A 116 1.96 -10.73 -1.94
C LEU A 116 3.04 -10.61 -0.86
N THR A 117 4.09 -9.81 -1.09
CA THR A 117 5.14 -9.58 -0.08
C THR A 117 4.58 -8.83 1.13
N MET A 118 3.72 -7.83 0.88
CA MET A 118 2.98 -7.12 1.93
C MET A 118 2.11 -8.07 2.74
N MET A 119 1.24 -8.86 2.09
CA MET A 119 0.35 -9.80 2.77
C MET A 119 1.14 -10.83 3.59
N MET A 120 2.19 -11.43 3.04
CA MET A 120 3.06 -12.35 3.78
C MET A 120 3.58 -11.73 5.09
N ARG A 121 4.05 -10.47 5.05
CA ARG A 121 4.53 -9.77 6.25
C ARG A 121 3.41 -9.44 7.23
N LEU A 122 2.22 -9.06 6.75
CA LEU A 122 1.04 -8.86 7.58
C LEU A 122 0.63 -10.15 8.29
N TYR A 123 0.56 -11.28 7.59
CA TYR A 123 0.29 -12.59 8.19
C TYR A 123 1.30 -12.91 9.30
N LYS A 124 2.59 -12.66 9.06
CA LYS A 124 3.64 -12.85 10.07
C LYS A 124 3.44 -11.95 11.30
N ILE A 125 2.97 -10.71 11.14
CA ILE A 125 2.68 -9.79 12.25
C ILE A 125 1.58 -10.35 13.15
N PHE A 126 0.53 -10.93 12.57
CA PHE A 126 -0.58 -11.54 13.28
C PHE A 126 -0.31 -12.99 13.75
N GLY A 127 0.87 -13.54 13.47
CA GLY A 127 1.18 -14.94 13.79
C GLY A 127 0.39 -15.97 12.97
N ALA A 128 -0.18 -15.55 11.83
CA ALA A 128 -1.01 -16.37 10.96
C ALA A 128 -0.18 -17.08 9.86
N SER A 129 -0.69 -18.21 9.37
CA SER A 129 -0.03 -19.04 8.37
C SER A 129 -0.28 -18.55 6.95
N TRP A 130 0.73 -17.95 6.33
CA TRP A 130 0.68 -17.52 4.93
C TRP A 130 0.51 -18.69 3.96
N SER A 131 1.15 -19.84 4.23
CA SER A 131 1.03 -21.05 3.40
C SER A 131 -0.38 -21.61 3.40
N GLU A 132 -1.07 -21.59 4.55
CA GLU A 132 -2.47 -22.01 4.62
C GLU A 132 -3.39 -21.05 3.87
N ALA A 133 -3.13 -19.74 3.92
CA ALA A 133 -3.89 -18.76 3.17
C ALA A 133 -3.78 -18.98 1.65
N LEU A 134 -2.56 -19.26 1.16
CA LEU A 134 -2.34 -19.62 -0.25
C LEU A 134 -3.09 -20.91 -0.62
N ALA A 135 -3.06 -21.92 0.24
CA ALA A 135 -3.75 -23.18 0.03
C ALA A 135 -5.28 -23.03 0.03
N LYS A 136 -5.81 -22.10 0.84
CA LYS A 136 -7.25 -21.76 0.93
C LYS A 136 -7.74 -20.84 -0.18
N GLY A 137 -6.88 -20.46 -1.12
CA GLY A 137 -7.31 -19.75 -2.33
C GLY A 137 -6.93 -18.27 -2.39
N VAL A 138 -6.12 -17.73 -1.47
CA VAL A 138 -5.46 -16.43 -1.63
C VAL A 138 -4.42 -16.53 -2.76
N THR A 139 -4.87 -16.76 -3.98
CA THR A 139 -4.02 -16.95 -5.15
C THR A 139 -3.75 -15.61 -5.84
N LYS A 140 -2.80 -15.63 -6.78
CA LYS A 140 -2.55 -14.49 -7.68
C LYS A 140 -3.83 -14.02 -8.37
N GLU A 141 -4.78 -14.92 -8.63
CA GLU A 141 -6.05 -14.59 -9.28
C GLU A 141 -6.98 -13.79 -8.37
N LEU A 142 -7.09 -14.06 -7.06
CA LEU A 142 -7.91 -13.22 -6.17
C LEU A 142 -7.34 -11.79 -6.05
N VAL A 143 -6.02 -11.66 -5.97
CA VAL A 143 -5.34 -10.36 -5.92
C VAL A 143 -5.53 -9.56 -7.21
N VAL A 144 -5.39 -10.23 -8.38
CA VAL A 144 -5.48 -9.59 -9.70
C VAL A 144 -6.93 -9.35 -10.15
N VAL A 145 -7.83 -10.30 -9.90
CA VAL A 145 -9.20 -10.30 -10.41
C VAL A 145 -10.17 -9.64 -9.43
N GLY A 146 -10.06 -9.92 -8.13
CA GLY A 146 -10.99 -9.42 -7.11
C GLY A 146 -10.77 -7.95 -6.73
N LEU A 147 -9.51 -7.52 -6.64
CA LEU A 147 -9.16 -6.15 -6.23
C LEU A 147 -8.80 -5.27 -7.42
N GLY A 148 -8.13 -5.83 -8.43
CA GLY A 148 -7.73 -5.09 -9.63
C GLY A 148 -8.93 -4.56 -10.44
N ARG A 149 -9.87 -5.42 -10.86
CA ARG A 149 -10.97 -4.97 -11.73
C ARG A 149 -12.05 -4.16 -11.01
N SER A 150 -12.39 -4.54 -9.78
CA SER A 150 -13.47 -3.89 -9.02
C SER A 150 -13.07 -2.52 -8.47
N LEU A 151 -11.81 -2.38 -8.02
CA LEU A 151 -11.32 -1.11 -7.50
C LEU A 151 -10.97 -0.15 -8.63
N VAL A 152 -10.38 -0.58 -9.75
CA VAL A 152 -9.92 0.36 -10.81
C VAL A 152 -11.04 1.28 -11.28
N GLY A 153 -12.25 0.76 -11.57
CA GLY A 153 -13.36 1.59 -12.06
C GLY A 153 -13.90 2.61 -11.04
N ASN A 154 -13.77 2.33 -9.75
CA ASN A 154 -14.22 3.22 -8.67
C ASN A 154 -13.09 4.13 -8.16
N VAL A 155 -11.86 3.62 -8.03
CA VAL A 155 -10.63 4.35 -7.69
C VAL A 155 -10.32 5.44 -8.73
N LEU A 156 -10.52 5.16 -10.03
CA LEU A 156 -10.34 6.17 -11.08
C LEU A 156 -11.26 7.39 -10.90
N LYS A 157 -12.44 7.23 -10.27
CA LYS A 157 -13.35 8.36 -9.93
C LYS A 157 -12.87 9.18 -8.74
N PHE A 158 -11.85 8.73 -8.02
CA PHE A 158 -11.20 9.43 -6.90
C PHE A 158 -9.87 10.06 -7.28
N VAL A 159 -9.33 9.75 -8.46
CA VAL A 159 -8.18 10.48 -9.02
C VAL A 159 -8.68 11.88 -9.40
N PRO A 160 -8.37 12.93 -8.62
CA PRO A 160 -8.81 14.26 -8.96
C PRO A 160 -8.03 14.70 -10.20
N ALA A 161 -8.75 15.13 -11.23
CA ALA A 161 -8.20 15.73 -12.45
C ALA A 161 -7.31 14.82 -13.31
N VAL A 162 -7.95 13.85 -13.98
CA VAL A 162 -7.40 13.11 -15.14
C VAL A 162 -6.86 14.05 -16.25
N GLY A 163 -7.24 15.33 -16.26
CA GLY A 163 -6.80 16.31 -17.25
C GLY A 163 -5.47 17.05 -16.99
N THR A 164 -4.87 16.94 -15.79
CA THR A 164 -3.68 17.76 -15.41
C THR A 164 -2.47 16.95 -14.95
N ILE A 165 -2.61 15.64 -14.80
CA ILE A 165 -1.62 14.77 -14.20
C ILE A 165 -0.84 14.05 -15.29
N ALA A 166 0.48 14.27 -15.37
CA ALA A 166 1.36 13.52 -16.27
C ALA A 166 1.19 12.00 -16.06
N GLY A 167 1.23 11.20 -17.13
CA GLY A 167 0.80 9.79 -17.13
C GLY A 167 1.36 8.90 -16.00
N GLY A 168 2.57 9.18 -15.49
CA GLY A 168 3.15 8.44 -14.35
C GLY A 168 2.42 8.65 -13.02
N ALA A 169 1.86 9.83 -12.76
CA ALA A 169 1.15 10.09 -11.51
C ALA A 169 -0.26 9.49 -11.49
N ILE A 170 -0.90 9.30 -12.65
CA ILE A 170 -2.15 8.52 -12.76
C ILE A 170 -1.87 7.06 -12.38
N ASN A 171 -0.84 6.46 -12.98
CA ASN A 171 -0.43 5.09 -12.69
C ASN A 171 -0.07 4.91 -11.21
N ALA A 172 0.71 5.84 -10.65
CA ALA A 172 1.06 5.82 -9.24
C ALA A 172 -0.18 5.89 -8.34
N THR A 173 -1.14 6.79 -8.64
CA THR A 173 -2.38 6.91 -7.84
C THR A 173 -3.19 5.62 -7.82
N VAL A 174 -3.38 5.00 -8.98
CA VAL A 174 -4.11 3.73 -9.08
C VAL A 174 -3.36 2.63 -8.33
N ALA A 175 -2.05 2.51 -8.56
CA ALA A 175 -1.20 1.51 -7.92
C ALA A 175 -1.19 1.62 -6.39
N THR A 176 -1.03 2.83 -5.86
CA THR A 176 -0.99 3.09 -4.41
C THR A 176 -2.33 2.79 -3.77
N THR A 177 -3.43 3.27 -4.35
CA THR A 177 -4.76 3.11 -3.76
C THR A 177 -5.17 1.64 -3.67
N ILE A 178 -4.92 0.86 -4.73
CA ILE A 178 -5.24 -0.57 -4.74
C ILE A 178 -4.38 -1.33 -3.73
N THR A 179 -3.08 -1.02 -3.68
CA THR A 179 -2.13 -1.67 -2.77
C THR A 179 -2.49 -1.38 -1.31
N GLU A 180 -2.81 -0.14 -1.00
CA GLU A 180 -3.14 0.28 0.35
C GLU A 180 -4.48 -0.29 0.82
N ALA A 181 -5.51 -0.25 -0.04
CA ALA A 181 -6.80 -0.87 0.25
C ALA A 181 -6.68 -2.37 0.52
N LEU A 182 -5.90 -3.09 -0.29
CA LEU A 182 -5.63 -4.50 -0.09
C LEU A 182 -4.93 -4.77 1.24
N GLY A 183 -3.93 -3.94 1.58
CA GLY A 183 -3.19 -4.05 2.82
C GLY A 183 -4.11 -3.92 4.03
N TRP A 184 -4.93 -2.88 4.06
CA TRP A 184 -5.83 -2.62 5.18
C TRP A 184 -6.95 -3.64 5.31
N VAL A 185 -7.46 -4.17 4.21
CA VAL A 185 -8.42 -5.28 4.27
C VAL A 185 -7.77 -6.56 4.78
N THR A 186 -6.53 -6.85 4.37
CA THR A 186 -5.78 -7.97 4.93
C THR A 186 -5.62 -7.81 6.45
N VAL A 187 -5.30 -6.61 6.93
CA VAL A 187 -5.20 -6.32 8.38
C VAL A 187 -6.52 -6.58 9.08
N LYS A 188 -7.63 -6.05 8.55
CA LYS A 188 -8.96 -6.23 9.14
C LYS A 188 -9.37 -7.70 9.18
N MET A 189 -9.16 -8.44 8.10
CA MET A 189 -9.39 -9.90 8.06
C MET A 189 -8.63 -10.66 9.13
N LEU A 190 -7.33 -10.37 9.26
CA LEU A 190 -6.48 -11.03 10.25
C LEU A 190 -6.85 -10.65 11.69
N ASN A 191 -7.33 -9.42 11.89
CA ASN A 191 -7.78 -8.93 13.20
C ASN A 191 -9.12 -9.55 13.61
N ASP A 192 -10.08 -9.59 12.70
CA ASP A 192 -11.45 -10.03 12.97
C ASP A 192 -11.61 -11.56 12.83
N GLY A 193 -10.63 -12.23 12.20
CA GLY A 193 -10.67 -13.67 11.92
C GLY A 193 -11.59 -14.07 10.77
N GLU A 194 -12.08 -13.09 9.99
CA GLU A 194 -13.01 -13.30 8.88
C GLU A 194 -12.30 -13.41 7.52
N ASP A 195 -12.76 -14.32 6.67
CA ASP A 195 -12.23 -14.47 5.31
C ASP A 195 -12.94 -13.51 4.32
N ILE A 196 -12.62 -12.22 4.39
CA ILE A 196 -13.26 -11.17 3.56
C ILE A 196 -12.87 -11.30 2.07
N PHE A 197 -11.75 -11.94 1.72
CA PHE A 197 -11.37 -12.17 0.31
C PHE A 197 -12.26 -13.19 -0.39
N ASN A 198 -12.72 -14.21 0.34
CA ASN A 198 -13.69 -15.17 -0.19
C ASN A 198 -15.08 -14.55 -0.36
N ASN A 199 -15.37 -13.44 0.35
CA ASN A 199 -16.58 -12.65 0.22
C ASN A 199 -16.32 -11.30 -0.48
N VAL A 200 -15.90 -11.35 -1.76
CA VAL A 200 -15.62 -10.16 -2.60
C VAL A 200 -16.74 -9.10 -2.52
N LEU A 201 -18.01 -9.50 -2.39
CA LEU A 201 -19.15 -8.58 -2.24
C LEU A 201 -19.09 -7.74 -0.95
N THR A 202 -18.57 -8.29 0.15
CA THR A 202 -18.39 -7.58 1.41
C THR A 202 -17.25 -6.58 1.30
N PHE A 203 -16.15 -6.97 0.65
CA PHE A 203 -15.05 -6.05 0.35
C PHE A 203 -15.52 -4.88 -0.50
N GLU A 204 -16.20 -5.16 -1.62
CA GLU A 204 -16.73 -4.13 -2.51
C GLU A 204 -17.73 -3.22 -1.80
N GLY A 205 -18.61 -3.79 -0.97
CA GLY A 205 -19.59 -3.05 -0.18
C GLY A 205 -18.94 -2.12 0.84
N GLN A 206 -17.96 -2.61 1.61
CA GLN A 206 -17.21 -1.81 2.59
C GLN A 206 -16.40 -0.72 1.90
N PHE A 207 -15.70 -1.06 0.81
CA PHE A 207 -14.93 -0.11 0.03
C PHE A 207 -15.83 0.98 -0.56
N LYS A 208 -16.92 0.62 -1.24
CA LYS A 208 -17.88 1.57 -1.83
C LYS A 208 -18.56 2.43 -0.78
N GLY A 209 -18.92 1.85 0.37
CA GLY A 209 -19.49 2.57 1.50
C GLY A 209 -18.56 3.68 1.98
N LEU A 210 -17.30 3.33 2.20
CA LEU A 210 -16.25 4.24 2.64
C LEU A 210 -15.99 5.36 1.61
N VAL A 211 -15.83 4.98 0.35
CA VAL A 211 -15.71 5.88 -0.81
C VAL A 211 -16.86 6.88 -0.87
N SER A 212 -18.09 6.41 -0.69
CA SER A 212 -19.28 7.26 -0.75
C SER A 212 -19.38 8.25 0.42
N LYS A 213 -18.96 7.84 1.63
CA LYS A 213 -18.90 8.71 2.81
C LYS A 213 -17.90 9.85 2.55
N LEU A 214 -16.73 9.55 2.01
CA LEU A 214 -15.72 10.56 1.73
C LEU A 214 -16.13 11.55 0.65
N GLN A 215 -16.77 11.11 -0.44
CA GLN A 215 -17.32 12.03 -1.46
C GLN A 215 -18.34 13.01 -0.88
N LYS A 216 -19.17 12.56 0.07
CA LYS A 216 -20.14 13.42 0.75
C LYS A 216 -19.46 14.42 1.68
N THR A 217 -18.36 14.03 2.33
CA THR A 217 -17.55 14.92 3.18
C THR A 217 -16.83 15.98 2.34
N THR A 218 -16.35 15.64 1.15
CA THR A 218 -15.66 16.60 0.24
C THR A 218 -16.62 17.56 -0.47
N LYS A 219 -17.88 17.17 -0.73
CA LYS A 219 -18.90 18.04 -1.35
C LYS A 219 -19.54 19.07 -0.40
N LYS A 220 -19.22 19.04 0.89
CA LYS A 220 -19.76 19.95 1.91
C LYS A 220 -18.81 21.09 2.31
N LYS A 221 -17.71 21.28 1.57
CA LYS A 221 -16.79 22.43 1.71
C LYS A 221 -16.78 23.24 0.42
#